data_AF-A0A438C2S7-F1
#
_entry.id   AF-A0A438C2S7-F1
#
_cell.length_a   1.000
_cell.length_b   1.000
_cell.length_c   1.000
_cell.angle_alpha   90.00
_cell.angle_beta   90.00
_cell.angle_gamma   90.00
#
_symmetry.space_group_name_H-M   'P 1'
#
loop_
_entity.id
_entity.type
_entity.pdbx_description
1 polymer ?
#
loop_
_entity_poly.entity_id
_entity_poly.type
_entity_poly.pdbx_seq_one_letter_code
_entity_poly.pdbx_strand_id
1 'polypeptide(L)'
;MCTSFESRHQLFYGRIFKFVFSEPLKRLSLCIYWVGVIYASILRFYNISKNSKVERILLRKYYHLMAVSMFLPAVIFQPKFLDLAFGAALAAFLTLEIIRVSSAAYLLTVDTDIMIQVWRIWPLGQLVHQFMNAFTDHRDSNLLVVRYDLVFPQMLKIITIFSLLLGCALPIWMSSGYNDRPLAPFAGILSLGIGDTMASMVGHKYGVLRWSKTGKKTIEGTAAGITSVLVACSILLPLLASTGYILTQHWVSLLLAVTASGLLEAYTAQLDNAFIPLIFYSLLCL
;
A
#
# COMPACT_ATOMS: atom_id res chain seq x y z
N MET A 1 -32.06 -25.60 -4.11
CA MET A 1 -31.09 -24.49 -4.32
C MET A 1 -30.21 -24.23 -3.10
N CYS A 2 -30.70 -24.26 -1.85
CA CYS A 2 -29.84 -24.10 -0.66
C CYS A 2 -28.73 -25.17 -0.52
N THR A 3 -29.03 -26.44 -0.82
CA THR A 3 -28.06 -27.55 -0.68
C THR A 3 -26.86 -27.48 -1.64
N SER A 4 -27.02 -26.86 -2.82
CA SER A 4 -25.91 -26.65 -3.77
C SER A 4 -25.07 -25.42 -3.44
N PHE A 5 -25.58 -24.51 -2.62
CA PHE A 5 -24.84 -23.32 -2.17
C PHE A 5 -23.95 -23.67 -0.97
N GLU A 6 -24.50 -24.41 -0.01
CA GLU A 6 -23.80 -24.83 1.21
C GLU A 6 -22.66 -25.83 0.93
N SER A 7 -22.87 -26.76 -0.01
CA SER A 7 -21.81 -27.65 -0.51
C SER A 7 -20.70 -26.90 -1.25
N ARG A 8 -21.04 -25.88 -2.05
CA ARG A 8 -20.03 -25.03 -2.71
C ARG A 8 -19.23 -24.19 -1.73
N HIS A 9 -19.85 -23.70 -0.66
CA HIS A 9 -19.15 -23.00 0.42
C HIS A 9 -18.19 -23.92 1.18
N GLN A 10 -18.63 -25.10 1.60
CA GLN A 10 -17.76 -26.07 2.27
C GLN A 10 -16.59 -26.51 1.39
N LEU A 11 -16.82 -26.71 0.09
CA LEU A 11 -15.75 -27.00 -0.88
C LEU A 11 -14.78 -25.82 -1.04
N PHE A 12 -15.28 -24.59 -1.01
CA PHE A 12 -14.45 -23.38 -1.11
C PHE A 12 -13.54 -23.21 0.11
N TYR A 13 -14.10 -23.27 1.32
CA TYR A 13 -13.30 -23.21 2.54
C TYR A 13 -12.31 -24.37 2.61
N GLY A 14 -12.73 -25.59 2.27
CA GLY A 14 -11.84 -26.75 2.20
C GLY A 14 -10.68 -26.55 1.21
N ARG A 15 -10.91 -25.88 0.07
CA ARG A 15 -9.85 -25.52 -0.89
C ARG A 15 -8.89 -24.48 -0.34
N ILE A 16 -9.37 -23.46 0.37
CA ILE A 16 -8.50 -22.46 1.01
C ILE A 16 -7.67 -23.12 2.10
N PHE A 17 -8.28 -23.91 2.99
CA PHE A 17 -7.55 -24.64 4.03
C PHE A 17 -6.49 -25.57 3.42
N LYS A 18 -6.86 -26.37 2.42
CA LYS A 18 -5.92 -27.24 1.71
C LYS A 18 -4.81 -26.44 1.03
N PHE A 19 -5.11 -25.27 0.47
CA PHE A 19 -4.11 -24.38 -0.09
C PHE A 19 -3.17 -23.86 1.00
N VAL A 20 -3.68 -23.27 2.08
CA VAL A 20 -2.88 -22.73 3.20
C VAL A 20 -1.90 -23.77 3.75
N PHE A 21 -2.34 -25.02 3.87
CA PHE A 21 -1.54 -26.11 4.42
C PHE A 21 -0.79 -26.97 3.39
N SER A 22 -0.80 -26.64 2.09
CA SER A 22 -0.13 -27.46 1.08
C SER A 22 1.40 -27.36 1.13
N GLU A 23 1.94 -26.17 1.40
CA GLU A 23 3.38 -25.92 1.57
C GLU A 23 3.66 -25.25 2.93
N PRO A 24 3.47 -25.98 4.04
CA PRO A 24 3.42 -25.39 5.38
C PRO A 24 4.74 -24.74 5.77
N LEU A 25 5.89 -25.35 5.44
CA LEU A 25 7.20 -24.83 5.82
C LEU A 25 7.51 -23.47 5.16
N LYS A 26 7.29 -23.34 3.85
CA LYS A 26 7.55 -22.09 3.12
C LYS A 26 6.64 -20.96 3.59
N ARG A 27 5.35 -21.25 3.78
CA ARG A 27 4.35 -20.25 4.20
C ARG A 27 4.54 -19.84 5.65
N LEU A 28 4.80 -20.80 6.54
CA LEU A 28 5.09 -20.52 7.95
C LEU A 28 6.38 -19.70 8.08
N SER A 29 7.43 -20.04 7.32
CA SER A 29 8.66 -19.25 7.28
C SER A 29 8.41 -17.81 6.85
N LEU A 30 7.55 -17.58 5.87
CA LEU A 30 7.18 -16.22 5.44
C LEU A 30 6.38 -15.48 6.52
N CYS A 31 5.46 -16.15 7.21
CA CYS A 31 4.73 -15.57 8.33
C CYS A 31 5.67 -15.19 9.49
N ILE A 32 6.62 -16.06 9.84
CA ILE A 32 7.65 -15.78 10.86
C ILE A 32 8.49 -14.58 10.44
N TYR A 33 8.90 -14.52 9.17
CA TYR A 33 9.62 -13.38 8.61
C TYR A 33 8.81 -12.08 8.74
N TRP A 34 7.54 -12.07 8.36
CA TRP A 34 6.67 -10.89 8.50
C TRP A 34 6.53 -10.45 9.95
N VAL A 35 6.31 -11.38 10.89
CA VAL A 35 6.24 -11.07 12.31
C VAL A 35 7.56 -10.45 12.80
N GLY A 36 8.70 -11.00 12.38
CA GLY A 36 10.01 -10.46 12.70
C GLY A 36 10.23 -9.04 12.16
N VAL A 37 9.87 -8.79 10.90
CA VAL A 37 9.95 -7.47 10.27
C VAL A 37 9.04 -6.47 10.98
N ILE A 38 7.78 -6.83 11.27
CA ILE A 38 6.84 -5.98 12.01
C ILE A 38 7.38 -5.66 13.40
N TYR A 39 7.85 -6.68 14.14
CA TYR A 39 8.39 -6.50 15.49
C TYR A 39 9.60 -5.56 15.50
N ALA A 40 10.59 -5.81 14.63
CA ALA A 40 11.73 -4.93 14.48
C ALA A 40 11.32 -3.51 14.07
N SER A 41 10.31 -3.40 13.19
CA SER A 41 9.80 -2.12 12.71
C SER A 41 9.16 -1.31 13.82
N ILE A 42 8.38 -1.94 14.71
CA ILE A 42 7.74 -1.30 15.87
C ILE A 42 8.79 -0.83 16.88
N LEU A 43 9.80 -1.65 17.20
CA LEU A 43 10.87 -1.27 18.12
C LEU A 43 11.64 -0.05 17.62
N ARG A 44 12.01 -0.06 16.33
CA ARG A 44 12.70 1.06 15.69
C ARG A 44 11.81 2.29 15.63
N PHE A 45 10.54 2.13 15.27
CA PHE A 45 9.57 3.22 15.23
C PHE A 45 9.41 3.88 16.60
N TYR A 46 9.29 3.09 17.68
CA TYR A 46 9.20 3.60 19.04
C TYR A 46 10.42 4.45 19.42
N ASN A 47 11.63 3.96 19.09
CA ASN A 47 12.87 4.69 19.33
C ASN A 47 12.97 5.98 18.50
N ILE A 48 12.52 5.96 17.25
CA ILE A 48 12.52 7.12 16.33
C ILE A 48 11.49 8.16 16.77
N SER A 49 10.28 7.71 17.14
CA SER A 49 9.18 8.57 17.60
C SER A 49 9.50 9.33 18.88
N LYS A 50 10.30 8.73 19.77
CA LYS A 50 10.79 9.41 20.99
C LYS A 50 11.73 10.59 20.68
N ASN A 51 12.32 10.63 19.49
CA ASN A 51 13.16 11.75 19.06
C ASN A 51 12.31 12.84 18.41
N SER A 52 12.05 13.92 19.14
CA SER A 52 11.17 15.03 18.73
C SER A 52 11.62 15.78 17.47
N LYS A 53 12.82 15.51 16.96
CA LYS A 53 13.38 16.13 15.75
C LYS A 53 13.00 15.45 14.44
N VAL A 54 12.34 14.29 14.47
CA VAL A 54 12.04 13.52 13.26
C VAL A 54 10.82 14.10 12.55
N GLU A 55 11.01 14.56 11.31
CA GLU A 55 9.92 15.09 10.50
C GLU A 55 8.89 14.00 10.14
N ARG A 56 7.60 14.35 10.17
CA ARG A 56 6.49 13.46 9.75
C ARG A 56 6.68 12.89 8.34
N ILE A 57 7.40 13.58 7.47
CA ILE A 57 7.72 13.13 6.12
C ILE A 57 8.60 11.87 6.16
N LEU A 58 9.64 11.86 7.00
CA LEU A 58 10.54 10.71 7.15
C LEU A 58 9.80 9.50 7.73
N LEU A 59 8.88 9.75 8.66
CA LEU A 59 8.02 8.73 9.25
C LEU A 59 7.17 8.00 8.19
N ARG A 60 6.60 8.75 7.23
CA ARG A 60 5.84 8.15 6.12
C ARG A 60 6.74 7.25 5.27
N LYS A 61 7.93 7.71 4.92
CA LYS A 61 8.86 6.93 4.07
C LYS A 61 9.35 5.67 4.76
N TYR A 62 9.46 5.69 6.08
CA TYR A 62 9.72 4.49 6.86
C TYR A 62 8.65 3.40 6.63
N TYR A 63 7.36 3.76 6.59
CA TYR A 63 6.29 2.80 6.28
C TYR A 63 6.34 2.29 4.84
N HIS A 64 6.78 3.11 3.89
CA HIS A 64 6.94 2.67 2.50
C HIS A 64 8.09 1.66 2.39
N LEU A 65 9.21 1.89 3.10
CA LEU A 65 10.31 0.93 3.21
C LEU A 65 9.91 -0.36 3.94
N MET A 66 9.11 -0.26 5.00
CA MET A 66 8.54 -1.43 5.69
C MET A 66 7.71 -2.26 4.71
N ALA A 67 6.81 -1.62 3.94
CA ALA A 67 6.01 -2.29 2.92
C ALA A 67 6.88 -2.99 1.87
N VAL A 68 7.95 -2.35 1.37
CA VAL A 68 8.92 -2.99 0.46
C VAL A 68 9.53 -4.24 1.10
N SER A 69 10.01 -4.13 2.34
CA SER A 69 10.67 -5.25 3.03
C SER A 69 9.74 -6.44 3.28
N MET A 70 8.44 -6.20 3.46
CA MET A 70 7.43 -7.24 3.66
C MET A 70 6.95 -7.86 2.34
N PHE A 71 6.63 -7.03 1.35
CA PHE A 71 5.96 -7.47 0.14
C PHE A 71 6.94 -7.97 -0.94
N LEU A 72 8.11 -7.34 -1.10
CA LEU A 72 9.09 -7.73 -2.12
C LEU A 72 9.48 -9.22 -2.04
N PRO A 73 9.94 -9.77 -0.89
CA PRO A 73 10.25 -11.19 -0.81
C PRO A 73 9.01 -12.07 -0.96
N ALA A 74 7.84 -11.62 -0.49
CA ALA A 74 6.60 -12.38 -0.60
C ALA A 74 6.15 -12.54 -2.06
N VAL A 75 6.29 -11.51 -2.90
CA VAL A 75 5.99 -11.60 -4.34
C VAL A 75 6.94 -12.59 -5.02
N ILE A 76 8.23 -12.59 -4.66
CA ILE A 76 9.24 -13.47 -5.27
C ILE A 76 9.03 -14.94 -4.88
N PHE A 77 8.80 -15.21 -3.59
CA PHE A 77 8.77 -16.59 -3.09
C PHE A 77 7.39 -17.24 -3.14
N GLN A 78 6.32 -16.49 -2.85
CA GLN A 78 4.96 -17.03 -2.66
C GLN A 78 3.87 -16.02 -3.11
N PRO A 79 3.80 -15.65 -4.40
CA PRO A 79 2.88 -14.62 -4.89
C PRO A 79 1.40 -14.96 -4.67
N LYS A 80 1.01 -16.23 -4.81
CA LYS A 80 -0.38 -16.69 -4.59
C LYS A 80 -0.81 -16.61 -3.12
N PHE A 81 0.13 -16.79 -2.19
CA PHE A 81 -0.18 -16.65 -0.76
C PHE A 81 -0.27 -15.17 -0.38
N LEU A 82 0.59 -14.34 -0.95
CA LEU A 82 0.53 -12.88 -0.78
C LEU A 82 -0.79 -12.30 -1.32
N ASP A 83 -1.27 -12.78 -2.47
CA ASP A 83 -2.58 -12.40 -3.03
C ASP A 83 -3.73 -12.63 -2.04
N LEU A 84 -3.80 -13.85 -1.48
CA LEU A 84 -4.77 -14.19 -0.43
C LEU A 84 -4.61 -13.29 0.80
N ALA A 85 -3.38 -13.00 1.21
CA ALA A 85 -3.09 -12.14 2.36
C ALA A 85 -3.52 -10.68 2.11
N PHE A 86 -3.33 -10.14 0.91
CA PHE A 86 -3.83 -8.81 0.54
C PHE A 86 -5.36 -8.75 0.56
N GLY A 87 -6.04 -9.77 0.02
CA GLY A 87 -7.49 -9.87 0.07
C GLY A 87 -8.02 -9.92 1.51
N ALA A 88 -7.39 -10.74 2.36
CA ALA A 88 -7.73 -10.82 3.79
C ALA A 88 -7.47 -9.51 4.53
N ALA A 89 -6.33 -8.85 4.26
CA ALA A 89 -6.00 -7.56 4.84
C ALA A 89 -7.01 -6.48 4.44
N LEU A 90 -7.36 -6.39 3.15
CA LEU A 90 -8.37 -5.45 2.66
C LEU A 90 -9.75 -5.72 3.28
N ALA A 91 -10.18 -6.97 3.38
CA ALA A 91 -11.43 -7.33 4.05
C ALA A 91 -11.41 -6.91 5.54
N ALA A 92 -10.31 -7.15 6.25
CA ALA A 92 -10.14 -6.74 7.64
C ALA A 92 -10.18 -5.20 7.78
N PHE A 93 -9.44 -4.47 6.94
CA PHE A 93 -9.44 -3.01 6.96
C PHE A 93 -10.80 -2.42 6.62
N LEU A 94 -11.51 -2.95 5.61
CA LEU A 94 -12.88 -2.53 5.28
C LEU A 94 -13.84 -2.80 6.43
N THR A 95 -13.70 -3.95 7.10
CA THR A 95 -14.51 -4.27 8.28
C THR A 95 -14.26 -3.29 9.42
N LEU A 96 -12.99 -2.95 9.68
CA LEU A 96 -12.63 -1.95 10.68
C LEU A 96 -13.16 -0.55 10.32
N GLU A 97 -13.17 -0.22 9.04
CA GLU A 97 -13.75 1.03 8.55
C GLU A 97 -15.27 1.06 8.76
N ILE A 98 -15.99 -0.02 8.44
CA ILE A 98 -17.43 -0.15 8.69
C ILE A 98 -17.74 -0.02 10.18
N ILE A 99 -16.96 -0.66 11.05
CA ILE A 99 -17.12 -0.57 12.51
C ILE A 99 -16.89 0.87 13.00
N ARG A 100 -15.87 1.54 12.48
CA ARG A 100 -15.56 2.93 12.84
C ARG A 100 -16.64 3.90 12.35
N VAL A 101 -17.10 3.77 11.11
CA VAL A 101 -18.14 4.63 10.52
C VAL A 101 -19.46 4.43 11.24
N SER A 102 -19.86 3.19 11.53
CA SER A 102 -21.06 2.91 12.31
C SER A 102 -20.97 3.48 13.74
N SER A 103 -19.80 3.43 14.37
CA SER A 103 -19.54 4.09 15.66
C SER A 103 -19.61 5.63 15.59
N ALA A 104 -19.24 6.25 14.48
CA ALA A 104 -19.25 7.71 14.31
C ALA A 104 -20.62 8.27 13.89
N ALA A 105 -21.35 7.55 13.02
CA ALA A 105 -22.69 7.91 12.57
C ALA A 105 -23.71 7.86 13.71
N TYR A 106 -23.53 6.94 14.66
CA TYR A 106 -24.38 6.79 15.85
C TYR A 106 -24.37 8.03 16.76
N LEU A 107 -23.32 8.85 16.73
CA LEU A 107 -23.19 10.02 17.60
C LEU A 107 -23.97 11.26 17.08
N LEU A 108 -24.51 11.19 15.85
CA LEU A 108 -25.23 12.28 15.18
C LEU A 108 -26.75 12.07 15.07
N THR A 109 -27.26 10.87 15.34
CA THR A 109 -28.70 10.57 15.37
C THR A 109 -29.17 10.45 16.81
N VAL A 110 -29.30 11.59 17.49
CA VAL A 110 -30.12 11.69 18.69
C VAL A 110 -31.56 11.90 18.22
N ASP A 111 -32.25 10.80 17.90
CA ASP A 111 -33.71 10.73 18.02
C ASP A 111 -34.17 9.26 18.05
N THR A 112 -34.78 8.92 19.19
CA THR A 112 -35.74 7.85 19.53
C THR A 112 -35.51 6.37 19.14
N ASP A 113 -35.41 5.56 20.20
CA ASP A 113 -36.03 4.23 20.39
C ASP A 113 -35.55 2.97 19.65
N ILE A 114 -34.39 2.99 18.99
CA ILE A 114 -33.71 1.75 18.51
C ILE A 114 -32.38 1.54 19.27
N MET A 115 -32.42 1.66 20.59
CA MET A 115 -31.20 1.77 21.41
C MET A 115 -30.56 0.44 21.84
N ILE A 116 -31.19 -0.74 21.66
CA ILE A 116 -30.76 -1.93 22.43
C ILE A 116 -29.95 -2.99 21.64
N GLN A 117 -30.00 -3.06 20.30
CA GLN A 117 -29.30 -4.16 19.59
C GLN A 117 -27.87 -3.86 19.10
N VAL A 118 -27.41 -2.60 19.10
CA VAL A 118 -26.07 -2.21 18.58
C VAL A 118 -25.08 -1.90 19.72
N TRP A 119 -25.32 -2.42 20.93
CA TRP A 119 -24.66 -1.96 22.16
C TRP A 119 -23.35 -2.69 22.54
N ARG A 120 -22.50 -3.10 21.57
CA ARG A 120 -21.27 -3.85 21.94
C ARG A 120 -20.03 -3.66 21.07
N ILE A 121 -19.86 -2.52 20.39
CA ILE A 121 -18.60 -2.21 19.66
C ILE A 121 -18.12 -0.76 19.92
N TRP A 122 -18.66 -0.12 20.97
CA TRP A 122 -18.45 1.30 21.29
C TRP A 122 -17.02 1.73 21.71
N PRO A 123 -16.17 0.92 22.38
CA PRO A 123 -14.84 1.41 22.80
C PRO A 123 -13.75 1.29 21.72
N LEU A 124 -13.92 0.39 20.74
CA LEU A 124 -12.89 0.12 19.72
C LEU A 124 -12.76 1.26 18.71
N GLY A 125 -13.87 1.92 18.35
CA GLY A 125 -13.87 3.01 17.37
C GLY A 125 -13.01 4.20 17.78
N GLN A 126 -13.04 4.59 19.06
CA GLN A 126 -12.27 5.73 19.59
C GLN A 126 -10.77 5.45 19.62
N LEU A 127 -10.36 4.26 20.05
CA LEU A 127 -8.94 3.86 20.10
C LEU A 127 -8.35 3.75 18.69
N VAL A 128 -9.10 3.17 17.75
CA VAL A 128 -8.73 3.14 16.33
C VAL A 128 -8.65 4.56 15.75
N HIS A 129 -9.59 5.44 16.09
CA HIS A 129 -9.57 6.83 15.62
C HIS A 129 -8.31 7.59 16.09
N GLN A 130 -7.94 7.45 17.36
CA GLN A 130 -6.73 8.09 17.91
C GLN A 130 -5.45 7.56 17.26
N PHE A 131 -5.37 6.24 17.07
CA PHE A 131 -4.27 5.61 16.35
C PHE A 131 -4.17 6.11 14.90
N MET A 132 -5.29 6.14 14.17
CA MET A 132 -5.31 6.54 12.75
C MET A 132 -5.04 8.04 12.54
N ASN A 133 -5.44 8.90 13.49
CA ASN A 133 -5.14 10.34 13.41
C ASN A 133 -3.63 10.62 13.44
N ALA A 134 -2.83 9.78 14.10
CA ALA A 134 -1.37 9.93 14.12
C ALA A 134 -0.73 9.75 12.72
N PHE A 135 -1.46 9.12 11.79
CA PHE A 135 -1.01 8.83 10.42
C PHE A 135 -1.61 9.75 9.36
N THR A 136 -2.45 10.73 9.76
CA THR A 136 -3.12 11.65 8.82
C THR A 136 -2.25 12.86 8.48
N ASP A 137 -2.19 13.25 7.21
CA ASP A 137 -1.44 14.43 6.74
C ASP A 137 -2.35 15.60 6.39
N HIS A 138 -1.79 16.82 6.49
CA HIS A 138 -2.45 18.07 6.14
C HIS A 138 -2.75 18.21 4.65
N ARG A 139 -2.07 17.45 3.78
CA ARG A 139 -2.32 17.46 2.33
C ARG A 139 -3.69 16.86 1.97
N ASP A 140 -4.13 15.86 2.73
CA ASP A 140 -5.39 15.15 2.50
C ASP A 140 -6.60 15.88 3.14
N SER A 141 -6.34 16.84 4.03
CA SER A 141 -7.40 17.58 4.75
C SER A 141 -7.96 18.76 3.97
N ASN A 142 -7.19 19.38 3.08
CA ASN A 142 -7.57 20.66 2.48
C ASN A 142 -8.57 20.55 1.32
N LEU A 143 -8.66 19.43 0.62
CA LEU A 143 -9.52 19.33 -0.58
C LEU A 143 -10.97 18.95 -0.25
N LEU A 144 -11.20 18.28 0.88
CA LEU A 144 -12.47 17.62 1.16
C LEU A 144 -13.24 18.22 2.34
N VAL A 145 -12.59 19.12 3.09
CA VAL A 145 -13.27 20.06 3.99
C VAL A 145 -14.09 21.10 3.22
N VAL A 146 -13.71 21.44 1.97
CA VAL A 146 -14.37 22.50 1.19
C VAL A 146 -15.66 22.03 0.49
N ARG A 147 -15.94 20.72 0.41
CA ARG A 147 -17.08 20.20 -0.38
C ARG A 147 -18.12 19.39 0.40
N TYR A 148 -17.81 18.91 1.60
CA TYR A 148 -18.74 18.10 2.39
C TYR A 148 -18.77 18.59 3.83
N ASP A 149 -19.69 19.52 4.09
CA ASP A 149 -19.98 19.99 5.44
C ASP A 149 -20.45 18.82 6.32
N LEU A 150 -19.90 18.77 7.53
CA LEU A 150 -20.37 18.05 8.71
C LEU A 150 -20.86 16.60 8.47
N VAL A 151 -19.95 15.61 8.43
CA VAL A 151 -20.06 14.17 8.85
C VAL A 151 -18.96 13.33 8.16
N PHE A 152 -18.56 13.69 6.93
CA PHE A 152 -17.62 12.90 6.10
C PHE A 152 -16.10 13.12 6.22
N PRO A 153 -15.52 14.11 6.94
CA PRO A 153 -14.06 14.33 6.92
C PRO A 153 -13.28 13.21 7.65
N GLN A 154 -13.99 12.30 8.32
CA GLN A 154 -13.44 11.16 9.03
C GLN A 154 -13.27 9.92 8.15
N MET A 155 -14.17 9.68 7.18
CA MET A 155 -14.10 8.52 6.28
C MET A 155 -12.87 8.61 5.38
N LEU A 156 -12.48 9.84 5.03
CA LEU A 156 -11.41 10.11 4.08
C LEU A 156 -9.99 9.89 4.62
N LYS A 157 -9.76 10.02 5.93
CA LYS A 157 -8.42 9.89 6.56
C LYS A 157 -7.83 8.48 6.46
N ILE A 158 -8.70 7.50 6.24
CA ILE A 158 -8.36 6.08 6.12
C ILE A 158 -7.88 5.74 4.70
N ILE A 159 -8.34 6.49 3.69
CA ILE A 159 -8.02 6.30 2.28
C ILE A 159 -6.51 6.32 2.03
N THR A 160 -5.71 7.02 2.84
CA THR A 160 -4.25 7.12 2.66
C THR A 160 -3.48 5.85 3.06
N ILE A 161 -3.93 5.09 4.07
CA ILE A 161 -3.35 3.77 4.39
C ILE A 161 -3.87 2.71 3.42
N PHE A 162 -5.16 2.82 3.05
CA PHE A 162 -5.74 2.01 1.99
C PHE A 162 -5.03 2.24 0.65
N SER A 163 -4.63 3.47 0.31
CA SER A 163 -4.03 3.77 -0.99
C SER A 163 -2.65 3.15 -1.15
N LEU A 164 -1.81 3.09 -0.10
CA LEU A 164 -0.52 2.40 -0.16
C LEU A 164 -0.70 0.88 -0.32
N LEU A 165 -1.60 0.28 0.47
CA LEU A 165 -1.89 -1.16 0.41
C LEU A 165 -2.49 -1.53 -0.96
N LEU A 166 -3.49 -0.78 -1.40
CA LEU A 166 -4.17 -0.95 -2.67
C LEU A 166 -3.23 -0.70 -3.85
N GLY A 167 -2.37 0.32 -3.76
CA GLY A 167 -1.35 0.62 -4.76
C GLY A 167 -0.33 -0.51 -4.94
N CYS A 168 -0.03 -1.27 -3.88
CA CYS A 168 0.80 -2.48 -3.97
C CYS A 168 0.02 -3.71 -4.45
N ALA A 169 -1.24 -3.87 -4.00
CA ALA A 169 -2.05 -5.06 -4.30
C ALA A 169 -2.59 -5.08 -5.75
N LEU A 170 -3.04 -3.93 -6.28
CA LEU A 170 -3.67 -3.85 -7.59
C LEU A 170 -2.78 -4.36 -8.75
N PRO A 171 -1.50 -3.96 -8.87
CA PRO A 171 -0.63 -4.49 -9.92
C PRO A 171 -0.45 -6.01 -9.84
N ILE A 172 -0.42 -6.57 -8.62
CA ILE A 172 -0.28 -8.02 -8.40
C ILE A 172 -1.54 -8.75 -8.87
N TRP A 173 -2.72 -8.24 -8.51
CA TRP A 173 -4.00 -8.82 -8.92
C TRP A 173 -4.22 -8.74 -10.43
N MET A 174 -3.88 -7.61 -11.05
CA MET A 174 -4.00 -7.44 -12.50
C MET A 174 -2.99 -8.30 -13.27
N SER A 175 -1.81 -8.54 -12.71
CA SER A 175 -0.79 -9.42 -13.30
C SER A 175 -1.10 -10.91 -13.10
N SER A 176 -2.07 -11.27 -12.26
CA SER A 176 -2.42 -12.66 -11.95
C SER A 176 -2.97 -13.37 -13.19
N GLY A 177 -2.10 -14.12 -13.88
CA GLY A 177 -2.43 -14.84 -15.12
C GLY A 177 -1.55 -14.48 -16.32
N TYR A 178 -0.76 -13.40 -16.25
CA TYR A 178 0.15 -12.97 -17.32
C TYR A 178 1.61 -13.17 -16.88
N ASN A 179 2.33 -14.05 -17.57
CA ASN A 179 3.74 -14.37 -17.26
C ASN A 179 4.74 -13.59 -18.14
N ASP A 180 4.27 -12.89 -19.18
CA ASP A 180 5.13 -12.29 -20.20
C ASP A 180 5.82 -10.99 -19.71
N ARG A 181 5.46 -10.50 -18.52
CA ARG A 181 5.94 -9.22 -17.98
C ARG A 181 6.34 -9.35 -16.51
N PRO A 182 7.59 -9.76 -16.22
CA PRO A 182 8.03 -10.10 -14.86
C PRO A 182 8.02 -8.93 -13.87
N LEU A 183 8.14 -7.69 -14.34
CA LEU A 183 8.17 -6.49 -13.47
C LEU A 183 6.77 -5.92 -13.16
N ALA A 184 5.74 -6.28 -13.92
CA ALA A 184 4.39 -5.75 -13.75
C ALA A 184 3.83 -5.92 -12.32
N PRO A 185 3.92 -7.08 -11.65
CA PRO A 185 3.40 -7.23 -10.28
C PRO A 185 4.17 -6.40 -9.25
N PHE A 186 5.40 -5.95 -9.57
CA PHE A 186 6.23 -5.15 -8.68
C PHE A 186 5.99 -3.64 -8.83
N ALA A 187 5.13 -3.20 -9.77
CA ALA A 187 4.95 -1.79 -10.10
C ALA A 187 4.68 -0.92 -8.85
N GLY A 188 3.77 -1.35 -7.96
CA GLY A 188 3.46 -0.61 -6.74
C GLY A 188 4.60 -0.59 -5.71
N ILE A 189 5.34 -1.69 -5.57
CA ILE A 189 6.48 -1.78 -4.65
C ILE A 189 7.64 -0.91 -5.15
N LEU A 190 7.88 -0.91 -6.47
CA LEU A 190 8.93 -0.11 -7.10
C LEU A 190 8.60 1.39 -7.06
N SER A 191 7.39 1.80 -7.43
CA SER A 191 7.03 3.21 -7.49
C SER A 191 6.80 3.84 -6.12
N LEU A 192 5.96 3.25 -5.27
CA LEU A 192 5.65 3.80 -3.94
C LEU A 192 6.76 3.51 -2.93
N GLY A 193 7.32 2.31 -3.01
CA GLY A 193 8.33 1.88 -2.06
C GLY A 193 9.66 2.56 -2.30
N ILE A 194 10.26 2.26 -3.46
CA ILE A 194 11.64 2.67 -3.77
C ILE A 194 11.67 4.10 -4.34
N GLY A 195 10.89 4.36 -5.40
CA GLY A 195 10.86 5.63 -6.11
C GLY A 195 10.46 6.81 -5.21
N ASP A 196 9.27 6.74 -4.62
CA ASP A 196 8.71 7.82 -3.78
C ASP A 196 9.54 8.06 -2.50
N THR A 197 10.20 7.03 -1.96
CA THR A 197 11.14 7.17 -0.84
C THR A 197 12.41 7.89 -1.26
N MET A 198 13.07 7.42 -2.32
CA MET A 198 14.32 8.02 -2.78
C MET A 198 14.13 9.44 -3.29
N ALA A 199 13.03 9.69 -4.00
CA ALA A 199 12.70 11.03 -4.47
C ALA A 199 12.51 12.02 -3.33
N SER A 200 11.86 11.60 -2.24
CA SER A 200 11.64 12.46 -1.09
C SER A 200 12.86 12.61 -0.19
N MET A 201 13.64 11.55 0.03
CA MET A 201 14.86 11.61 0.86
C MET A 201 15.95 12.47 0.20
N VAL A 202 16.21 12.25 -1.08
CA VAL A 202 17.19 13.04 -1.83
C VAL A 202 16.67 14.45 -2.07
N GLY A 203 15.39 14.60 -2.41
CA GLY A 203 14.79 15.92 -2.59
C GLY A 203 14.80 16.77 -1.32
N HIS A 204 14.64 16.15 -0.14
CA HIS A 204 14.72 16.85 1.14
C HIS A 204 16.17 17.24 1.51
N LYS A 205 17.16 16.37 1.28
CA LYS A 205 18.55 16.60 1.69
C LYS A 205 19.37 17.42 0.69
N TYR A 206 19.13 17.23 -0.61
CA TYR A 206 19.96 17.77 -1.69
C TYR A 206 19.15 18.54 -2.75
N GLY A 207 17.84 18.69 -2.57
CA GLY A 207 17.00 19.35 -3.56
C GLY A 207 17.22 20.86 -3.59
N VAL A 208 17.60 21.39 -4.75
CA VAL A 208 17.83 22.82 -4.99
C VAL A 208 16.81 23.34 -6.00
N LEU A 209 16.69 22.66 -7.14
CA LEU A 209 15.80 23.05 -8.23
C LEU A 209 14.40 22.48 -8.01
N ARG A 210 13.42 23.37 -7.84
CA ARG A 210 12.01 23.00 -7.64
C ARG A 210 11.25 23.00 -8.96
N TRP A 211 10.35 22.02 -9.13
CA TRP A 211 9.47 21.94 -10.30
C TRP A 211 8.47 23.09 -10.39
N SER A 212 8.03 23.61 -9.24
CA SER A 212 7.10 24.73 -9.14
C SER A 212 7.56 25.70 -8.05
N LYS A 213 7.30 27.00 -8.27
CA LYS A 213 7.63 28.06 -7.30
C LYS A 213 6.96 27.85 -5.94
N THR A 214 5.82 27.16 -5.90
CA THR A 214 5.05 26.86 -4.68
C THR A 214 5.17 25.40 -4.22
N GLY A 215 5.82 24.53 -5.02
CA GLY A 215 5.89 23.10 -4.77
C GLY A 215 7.08 22.69 -3.89
N LYS A 216 6.94 21.57 -3.17
CA LYS A 216 8.02 20.94 -2.39
C LYS A 216 8.81 19.89 -3.16
N LYS A 217 8.38 19.53 -4.39
CA LYS A 217 9.02 18.53 -5.24
C LYS A 217 10.20 19.16 -6.00
N THR A 218 11.31 18.44 -6.08
CA THR A 218 12.57 18.91 -6.67
C THR A 218 13.00 18.01 -7.83
N ILE A 219 13.74 18.60 -8.77
CA ILE A 219 14.26 17.88 -9.95
C ILE A 219 15.25 16.81 -9.50
N GLU A 220 16.11 17.14 -8.53
CA GLU A 220 17.09 16.19 -7.97
C GLU A 220 16.40 15.02 -7.27
N GLY A 221 15.28 15.30 -6.58
CA GLY A 221 14.43 14.27 -6.00
C GLY A 221 13.86 13.34 -7.09
N THR A 222 13.19 13.90 -8.10
CA THR A 222 12.63 13.10 -9.21
C THR A 222 13.70 12.27 -9.92
N ALA A 223 14.88 12.84 -10.19
CA ALA A 223 16.01 12.11 -10.79
C ALA A 223 16.49 10.96 -9.89
N ALA A 224 16.57 11.17 -8.58
CA ALA A 224 16.91 10.12 -7.63
C ALA A 224 15.85 9.01 -7.57
N GLY A 225 14.57 9.36 -7.63
CA GLY A 225 13.47 8.39 -7.72
C GLY A 225 13.60 7.51 -8.97
N ILE A 226 13.70 8.13 -10.15
CA ILE A 226 13.85 7.42 -11.44
C ILE A 226 15.08 6.50 -11.43
N THR A 227 16.25 7.02 -11.04
CA THR A 227 17.49 6.24 -11.01
C THR A 227 17.40 5.07 -10.02
N SER A 228 16.82 5.28 -8.85
CA SER A 228 16.66 4.20 -7.86
C SER A 228 15.73 3.08 -8.34
N VAL A 229 14.65 3.41 -9.05
CA VAL A 229 13.74 2.41 -9.63
C VAL A 229 14.42 1.66 -10.77
N LEU A 230 15.18 2.33 -11.63
CA LEU A 230 15.96 1.68 -12.69
C LEU A 230 16.99 0.70 -12.11
N VAL A 231 17.73 1.11 -11.08
CA VAL A 231 18.68 0.25 -10.37
C VAL A 231 17.94 -0.95 -9.75
N ALA A 232 16.82 -0.73 -9.08
CA ALA A 232 16.03 -1.82 -8.50
C ALA A 232 15.54 -2.81 -9.56
N CYS A 233 15.02 -2.32 -10.70
CA CYS A 233 14.63 -3.17 -11.82
C CYS A 233 15.82 -3.96 -12.39
N SER A 234 17.00 -3.33 -12.51
CA SER A 234 18.20 -4.00 -13.02
C SER A 234 18.70 -5.14 -12.13
N ILE A 235 18.48 -5.06 -10.81
CA ILE A 235 18.79 -6.12 -9.84
C ILE A 235 17.69 -7.19 -9.84
N LEU A 236 16.43 -6.76 -9.97
CA LEU A 236 15.28 -7.65 -9.87
C LEU A 236 15.10 -8.52 -11.12
N LEU A 237 15.40 -8.01 -12.32
CA LEU A 237 15.27 -8.74 -13.58
C LEU A 237 16.13 -10.03 -13.62
N PRO A 238 17.43 -10.03 -13.28
CA PRO A 238 18.22 -11.26 -13.17
C PRO A 238 17.71 -12.22 -12.11
N LEU A 239 17.24 -11.71 -10.97
CA LEU A 239 16.67 -12.53 -9.91
C LEU A 239 15.40 -13.26 -10.39
N LEU A 240 14.54 -12.57 -11.15
CA LEU A 240 13.34 -13.16 -11.76
C LEU A 240 13.67 -14.11 -12.92
N ALA A 241 14.71 -13.83 -13.70
CA ALA A 241 15.19 -14.74 -14.72
C ALA A 241 15.64 -16.08 -14.11
N SER A 242 16.28 -16.05 -12.93
CA SER A 242 16.69 -17.25 -12.21
C SER A 242 15.52 -18.09 -11.70
N THR A 243 14.33 -17.50 -11.53
CA THR A 243 13.12 -18.19 -11.07
C THR A 243 12.23 -18.68 -12.22
N GLY A 244 12.68 -18.54 -13.48
CA GLY A 244 12.01 -19.10 -14.66
C GLY A 244 11.06 -18.15 -15.40
N TYR A 245 11.10 -16.85 -15.11
CA TYR A 245 10.37 -15.86 -15.91
C TYR A 245 11.06 -15.60 -17.26
N ILE A 246 10.28 -15.56 -18.35
CA ILE A 246 10.79 -15.26 -19.69
C ILE A 246 11.12 -13.76 -19.77
N LEU A 247 12.37 -13.44 -20.11
CA LEU A 247 12.89 -12.08 -20.15
C LEU A 247 12.57 -11.39 -21.49
N THR A 248 11.31 -11.05 -21.71
CA THR A 248 10.84 -10.29 -22.90
C THR A 248 10.68 -8.80 -22.60
N GLN A 249 11.40 -8.28 -21.60
CA GLN A 249 11.34 -6.85 -21.25
C GLN A 249 12.31 -6.03 -22.12
N HIS A 250 11.76 -5.10 -22.90
CA HIS A 250 12.55 -4.12 -23.64
C HIS A 250 13.03 -3.00 -22.69
N TRP A 251 14.36 -2.85 -22.56
CA TRP A 251 14.97 -1.82 -21.73
C TRP A 251 14.52 -0.39 -22.06
N VAL A 252 14.21 -0.13 -23.34
CA VAL A 252 13.69 1.18 -23.79
C VAL A 252 12.26 1.42 -23.26
N SER A 253 11.38 0.42 -23.31
CA SER A 253 10.02 0.53 -22.74
C SER A 253 10.10 0.72 -21.22
N LEU A 254 11.00 -0.01 -20.54
CA LEU A 254 11.24 0.16 -19.10
C LEU A 254 11.71 1.59 -18.77
N LEU A 255 12.68 2.12 -19.50
CA LEU A 255 13.18 3.48 -19.30
C LEU A 255 12.07 4.52 -19.48
N LEU A 256 11.25 4.38 -20.52
CA LEU A 256 10.10 5.26 -20.77
C LEU A 256 9.04 5.14 -19.67
N ALA A 257 8.74 3.93 -19.20
CA ALA A 257 7.77 3.70 -18.14
C ALA A 257 8.20 4.32 -16.80
N VAL A 258 9.47 4.12 -16.40
CA VAL A 258 10.01 4.66 -15.15
C VAL A 258 10.13 6.19 -15.23
N THR A 259 10.58 6.72 -16.36
CA THR A 259 10.70 8.18 -16.53
C THR A 259 9.32 8.84 -16.52
N ALA A 260 8.35 8.34 -17.30
CA ALA A 260 7.00 8.89 -17.35
C ALA A 260 6.29 8.82 -15.98
N SER A 261 6.41 7.71 -15.25
CA SER A 261 5.84 7.60 -13.89
C SER A 261 6.52 8.53 -12.89
N GLY A 262 7.85 8.68 -12.95
CA GLY A 262 8.58 9.62 -12.09
C GLY A 262 8.26 11.09 -12.37
N LEU A 263 8.08 11.47 -13.64
CA LEU A 263 7.60 12.80 -14.02
C LEU A 263 6.16 13.00 -13.54
N LEU A 264 5.29 12.01 -13.70
CA LEU A 264 3.92 12.09 -13.21
C LEU A 264 3.88 12.34 -11.70
N GLU A 265 4.72 11.68 -10.91
CA GLU A 265 4.86 11.94 -9.46
C GLU A 265 5.32 13.39 -9.17
N ALA A 266 6.14 13.96 -10.03
CA ALA A 266 6.63 15.34 -9.88
C ALA A 266 5.54 16.39 -10.13
N TYR A 267 4.66 16.12 -11.10
CA TYR A 267 3.57 17.03 -11.49
C TYR A 267 2.27 16.81 -10.71
N THR A 268 2.01 15.60 -10.23
CA THR A 268 0.80 15.27 -9.47
C THR A 268 0.99 15.57 -7.99
N ALA A 269 0.05 16.34 -7.43
CA ALA A 269 0.06 16.71 -6.01
C ALA A 269 -0.91 15.86 -5.17
N GLN A 270 -1.81 15.10 -5.80
CA GLN A 270 -2.95 14.45 -5.16
C GLN A 270 -3.08 12.98 -5.60
N LEU A 271 -3.27 12.09 -4.62
CA LEU A 271 -3.52 10.64 -4.79
C LEU A 271 -2.41 9.86 -5.52
N ASP A 272 -1.17 10.27 -5.32
CA ASP A 272 0.05 9.63 -5.82
C ASP A 272 0.11 8.13 -5.48
N ASN A 273 -0.29 7.76 -4.27
CA ASN A 273 -0.21 6.38 -3.78
C ASN A 273 -1.14 5.37 -4.49
N ALA A 274 -2.20 5.80 -5.16
CA ALA A 274 -3.12 4.90 -5.87
C ALA A 274 -2.93 4.95 -7.40
N PHE A 275 -2.74 6.15 -7.96
CA PHE A 275 -2.71 6.33 -9.42
C PHE A 275 -1.35 6.00 -10.04
N ILE A 276 -0.23 6.34 -9.37
CA ILE A 276 1.10 6.14 -9.93
C ILE A 276 1.42 4.65 -10.15
N PRO A 277 1.12 3.73 -9.22
CA PRO A 277 1.31 2.30 -9.44
C PRO A 277 0.55 1.76 -10.64
N LEU A 278 -0.69 2.20 -10.83
CA LEU A 278 -1.55 1.76 -11.92
C LEU A 278 -1.04 2.25 -13.27
N ILE A 279 -0.63 3.52 -13.34
CA ILE A 279 -0.06 4.07 -14.56
C ILE A 279 1.28 3.41 -14.85
N PHE A 280 2.13 3.24 -13.85
CA PHE A 280 3.41 2.55 -14.02
C PHE A 280 3.21 1.09 -14.48
N TYR A 281 2.24 0.36 -13.89
CA TYR A 281 1.83 -0.97 -14.34
C TYR A 281 1.38 -0.96 -15.80
N SER A 282 0.54 0.00 -16.19
CA SER A 282 0.03 0.11 -17.56
C SER A 282 1.14 0.37 -18.57
N LEU A 283 2.14 1.19 -18.22
CA LEU A 283 3.30 1.50 -19.06
C LEU A 283 4.26 0.31 -19.17
N LEU A 284 4.47 -0.45 -18.10
CA LEU A 284 5.18 -1.73 -18.17
C LEU A 284 4.42 -2.76 -19.02
N CYS A 285 3.11 -2.56 -19.18
CA CYS A 285 2.22 -3.35 -20.00
C CYS A 285 2.06 -2.83 -21.45
N LEU A 286 2.91 -1.92 -21.91
CA LEU A 286 3.03 -1.56 -23.32
C LEU A 286 4.32 -2.17 -23.87
#